data_AF-A0A498LPV3-F1
#
_entry.id   AF-A0A498LPV3-F1
#
_cell.length_a   1.000
_cell.length_b   1.000
_cell.length_c   1.000
_cell.angle_alpha   90.00
_cell.angle_beta   90.00
_cell.angle_gamma   90.00
#
_symmetry.space_group_name_H-M   'P 1'
#
loop_
_entity.id
_entity.type
_entity.pdbx_description
1 polymer ?
#
loop_
_entity_poly.entity_id
_entity_poly.type
_entity_poly.pdbx_seq_one_letter_code
_entity_poly.pdbx_strand_id
1 'polypeptide(L)'
;MQDDLEESAERKACQFKRSWLGECSGLQDKDFGYSKGKPCILVKMNRILGYLPGQGIPVNVTCGVKKGSTEGLGEVKFYPNNTSIFNLRYYPYYGKLRHVNYSSPLVAVRFPSVQYDTQLHVQCKLNGKGIINDSPTDRFLGSVSFTLQVGA
;
A
#
# COMPACT_ATOMS: atom_id res chain seq x y z
N MET A 1 -17.89 20.04 5.47
CA MET A 1 -16.87 19.29 6.24
C MET A 1 -17.61 18.47 7.28
N GLN A 2 -17.15 17.25 7.62
CA GLN A 2 -17.85 16.38 8.59
C GLN A 2 -17.43 16.66 10.04
N ASP A 3 -16.67 17.72 10.25
CA ASP A 3 -15.99 18.03 11.51
C ASP A 3 -16.93 18.69 12.53
N ASP A 4 -18.05 19.25 12.06
CA ASP A 4 -19.12 19.84 12.88
C ASP A 4 -20.14 18.80 13.37
N LEU A 5 -19.94 17.51 13.07
CA LEU A 5 -20.82 16.43 13.53
C LEU A 5 -20.50 16.05 14.97
N GLU A 6 -21.57 15.89 15.77
CA GLU A 6 -21.56 15.30 17.11
C GLU A 6 -20.63 14.08 17.21
N GLU A 7 -19.97 13.92 18.35
CA GLU A 7 -18.95 12.88 18.51
C GLU A 7 -19.50 11.46 18.32
N SER A 8 -20.79 11.25 18.59
CA SER A 8 -21.51 9.98 18.45
C SER A 8 -22.05 9.72 17.03
N ALA A 9 -22.05 10.73 16.15
CA ALA A 9 -22.67 10.64 14.84
C ALA A 9 -21.91 9.73 13.87
N GLU A 10 -22.66 9.03 13.02
CA GLU A 10 -22.09 8.27 11.91
C GLU A 10 -21.46 9.23 10.88
N ARG A 11 -20.25 8.88 10.42
CA ARG A 11 -19.48 9.60 9.40
C ARG A 11 -19.44 8.81 8.10
N LYS A 12 -19.65 9.51 6.99
CA LYS A 12 -19.60 8.96 5.64
C LYS A 12 -18.18 8.55 5.28
N ALA A 13 -18.07 7.32 4.79
CA ALA A 13 -16.82 6.77 4.32
C ALA A 13 -16.61 6.89 2.81
N CYS A 14 -15.39 7.25 2.42
CA CYS A 14 -14.95 7.07 1.05
C CYS A 14 -14.83 5.57 0.73
N GLN A 15 -15.49 5.16 -0.35
CA GLN A 15 -15.33 3.81 -0.89
C GLN A 15 -14.02 3.68 -1.66
N PHE A 16 -13.39 2.52 -1.59
CA PHE A 16 -12.22 2.19 -2.42
C PHE A 16 -12.63 1.16 -3.46
N LYS A 17 -12.58 1.54 -4.75
CA LYS A 17 -12.97 0.62 -5.84
C LYS A 17 -11.79 -0.26 -6.22
N ARG A 18 -12.01 -1.58 -6.22
CA ARG A 18 -11.01 -2.57 -6.69
C ARG A 18 -10.50 -2.27 -8.10
N SER A 19 -11.34 -1.74 -8.98
CA SER A 19 -10.96 -1.39 -10.36
C SER A 19 -9.83 -0.38 -10.45
N TRP A 20 -9.61 0.44 -9.42
CA TRP A 20 -8.48 1.38 -9.41
C TRP A 20 -7.12 0.70 -9.26
N LEU A 21 -7.06 -0.54 -8.80
CA LEU A 21 -5.82 -1.33 -8.78
C LEU A 21 -5.38 -1.80 -10.17
N GLY A 22 -6.10 -1.41 -11.23
CA GLY A 22 -5.74 -1.68 -12.61
C GLY A 22 -5.61 -3.18 -12.88
N GLU A 23 -4.47 -3.58 -13.44
CA GLU A 23 -4.16 -4.97 -13.74
C GLU A 23 -4.03 -5.84 -12.47
N CYS A 24 -3.75 -5.24 -11.31
CA CYS A 24 -3.69 -5.92 -10.01
C CYS A 24 -5.05 -6.00 -9.30
N SER A 25 -6.17 -5.70 -9.98
CA SER A 25 -7.51 -5.65 -9.37
C SER A 25 -8.18 -7.01 -9.16
N GLY A 26 -7.66 -8.07 -9.78
CA GLY A 26 -8.31 -9.38 -9.79
C GLY A 26 -9.55 -9.44 -10.70
N LEU A 27 -9.83 -8.40 -11.49
CA LEU A 27 -11.04 -8.33 -12.34
C LEU A 27 -10.81 -8.99 -13.70
N GLN A 28 -9.66 -8.73 -14.32
CA GLN A 28 -9.26 -9.35 -15.59
C GLN A 28 -8.41 -10.61 -15.37
N ASP A 29 -7.49 -10.55 -14.39
CA ASP A 29 -6.59 -11.65 -14.04
C ASP A 29 -6.84 -12.03 -12.57
N LYS A 30 -7.50 -13.18 -12.34
CA LYS A 30 -7.84 -13.66 -11.00
C LYS A 30 -6.62 -14.12 -10.20
N ASP A 31 -5.52 -14.43 -10.86
CA ASP A 31 -4.27 -14.87 -10.22
C ASP A 31 -3.38 -13.68 -9.86
N PHE A 32 -3.82 -12.43 -10.09
CA PHE A 32 -3.05 -11.21 -9.76
C PHE A 32 -1.64 -11.22 -10.36
N GLY A 33 -1.48 -11.82 -11.55
CA GLY A 33 -0.21 -11.94 -12.26
C GLY A 33 0.74 -13.02 -11.73
N TYR A 34 0.39 -13.76 -10.67
CA TYR A 34 1.24 -14.82 -10.12
C TYR A 34 1.46 -15.96 -11.12
N SER A 35 0.43 -16.38 -11.85
CA SER A 35 0.53 -17.46 -12.85
C SER A 35 1.44 -17.11 -14.05
N LYS A 36 1.76 -15.83 -14.24
CA LYS A 36 2.61 -15.33 -15.33
C LYS A 36 4.02 -14.94 -14.87
N GLY A 37 4.38 -15.24 -13.62
CA GLY A 37 5.64 -14.81 -13.01
C GLY A 37 5.75 -13.29 -12.80
N LYS A 38 4.63 -12.56 -12.83
CA LYS A 38 4.57 -11.09 -12.73
C LYS A 38 3.66 -10.66 -11.57
N PRO A 39 3.99 -11.03 -10.32
CA PRO A 39 3.07 -10.93 -9.20
C PRO A 39 2.72 -9.48 -8.85
N CYS A 40 1.51 -9.30 -8.35
CA CYS A 40 1.04 -8.07 -7.71
C CYS A 40 0.94 -8.27 -6.19
N ILE A 41 1.56 -7.39 -5.42
CA ILE A 41 1.50 -7.39 -3.96
C ILE A 41 0.74 -6.14 -3.50
N LEU A 42 -0.24 -6.32 -2.61
CA LEU A 42 -1.06 -5.22 -2.10
C LEU A 42 -0.46 -4.69 -0.79
N VAL A 43 -0.12 -3.41 -0.78
CA VAL A 43 0.34 -2.68 0.40
C VAL A 43 -0.82 -1.92 1.01
N LYS A 44 -1.02 -2.09 2.31
CA LYS A 44 -2.10 -1.48 3.08
C LYS A 44 -1.53 -0.80 4.33
N MET A 45 -1.98 0.42 4.61
CA MET A 45 -1.66 1.08 5.88
C MET A 45 -2.46 0.49 7.05
N ASN A 46 -1.88 0.55 8.25
CA ASN A 46 -2.62 0.29 9.47
C ASN A 46 -3.62 1.42 9.72
N ARG A 47 -4.82 1.04 10.13
CA ARG A 47 -5.95 1.94 10.34
C ARG A 47 -5.94 2.41 11.80
N ILE A 48 -5.49 3.64 12.03
CA ILE A 48 -5.36 4.25 13.37
C ILE A 48 -6.40 5.37 13.54
N LEU A 49 -7.08 5.40 14.69
CA LEU A 49 -8.14 6.37 14.96
C LEU A 49 -7.57 7.79 15.03
N GLY A 50 -8.19 8.74 14.33
CA GLY A 50 -7.76 10.15 14.28
C GLY A 50 -6.47 10.39 13.51
N TYR A 51 -5.82 9.35 12.99
CA TYR A 51 -4.50 9.49 12.36
C TYR A 51 -4.59 10.16 10.99
N LEU A 52 -3.78 11.20 10.81
CA LEU A 52 -3.61 11.91 9.55
C LEU A 52 -2.17 11.68 9.04
N PRO A 53 -1.97 10.89 7.97
CA PRO A 53 -0.64 10.58 7.48
C PRO A 53 0.06 11.85 6.96
N GLY A 54 1.38 11.90 7.11
CA GLY A 54 2.19 13.02 6.64
C GLY A 54 1.84 14.36 7.30
N GLN A 55 1.13 14.37 8.44
CA GLN A 55 0.55 15.57 9.04
C GLN A 55 -0.38 16.33 8.09
N GLY A 56 -1.15 15.61 7.27
CA GLY A 56 -2.06 16.21 6.29
C GLY A 56 -1.43 16.48 4.94
N ILE A 57 -0.26 15.90 4.67
CA ILE A 57 0.41 15.89 3.37
C ILE A 57 0.36 14.45 2.82
N PRO A 58 0.02 14.25 1.53
CA PRO A 58 -0.05 12.90 0.97
C PRO A 58 1.28 12.16 1.13
N VAL A 59 1.20 10.90 1.57
CA VAL A 59 2.36 10.01 1.70
C VAL A 59 2.40 9.07 0.50
N ASN A 60 3.60 8.68 0.07
CA ASN A 60 3.79 7.75 -1.04
C ASN A 60 4.50 6.47 -0.59
N VAL A 61 4.41 5.44 -1.42
CA VAL A 61 5.10 4.16 -1.23
C VAL A 61 6.25 4.08 -2.21
N THR A 62 7.42 3.67 -1.73
CA THR A 62 8.53 3.24 -2.58
C THR A 62 8.91 1.81 -2.23
N CYS A 63 9.22 1.00 -3.23
CA CYS A 63 9.66 -0.37 -3.03
C CYS A 63 11.00 -0.57 -3.72
N GLY A 64 11.92 -1.27 -3.05
CA GLY A 64 13.24 -1.56 -3.59
C GLY A 64 13.90 -2.74 -2.89
N VAL A 65 15.05 -3.17 -3.40
CA VAL A 65 15.83 -4.26 -2.83
C VAL A 65 16.56 -3.75 -1.58
N LYS A 66 16.32 -4.41 -0.43
CA LYS A 66 17.02 -4.16 0.84
C LYS A 66 18.33 -4.94 0.93
N LYS A 67 18.37 -6.16 0.39
CA LYS A 67 19.55 -7.03 0.33
C LYS A 67 19.49 -7.90 -0.94
N GLY A 68 20.57 -7.94 -1.70
CA GLY A 68 20.67 -8.64 -3.00
C GLY A 68 21.06 -7.69 -4.13
N SER A 69 21.08 -8.21 -5.37
CA SER A 69 21.30 -7.42 -6.59
C SER A 69 20.09 -6.52 -6.87
N THR A 70 20.34 -5.24 -7.10
CA THR A 70 19.32 -4.24 -7.47
C THR A 70 18.73 -4.50 -8.85
N GLU A 71 19.52 -5.12 -9.73
CA GLU A 71 19.18 -5.39 -11.12
C GLU A 71 18.09 -6.47 -11.23
N GLY A 72 18.06 -7.43 -10.29
CA GLY A 72 17.11 -8.54 -10.31
C GLY A 72 15.64 -8.16 -10.08
N LEU A 73 15.36 -6.97 -9.51
CA LEU A 73 13.98 -6.54 -9.25
C LEU A 73 13.28 -5.99 -10.51
N GLY A 74 14.06 -5.40 -11.42
CA GLY A 74 13.56 -4.71 -12.61
C GLY A 74 12.70 -3.47 -12.30
N GLU A 75 11.91 -3.05 -13.30
CA GLU A 75 10.94 -1.96 -13.15
C GLU A 75 9.80 -2.38 -12.22
N VAL A 76 9.41 -1.52 -11.27
CA VAL A 76 8.27 -1.72 -10.37
C VAL A 76 7.14 -0.76 -10.76
N LYS A 77 5.92 -1.28 -10.94
CA LYS A 77 4.73 -0.49 -11.28
C LYS A 77 3.79 -0.38 -10.08
N PHE A 78 3.13 0.77 -9.96
CA PHE A 78 2.22 1.06 -8.85
C PHE A 78 0.80 1.32 -9.34
N TYR A 79 -0.20 0.93 -8.56
CA TYR A 79 -1.59 1.30 -8.80
C TYR A 79 -2.21 1.82 -7.50
N PRO A 80 -3.08 2.84 -7.56
CA PRO A 80 -3.82 3.32 -8.72
C PRO A 80 -3.09 4.31 -9.64
N ASN A 81 -3.40 4.30 -10.94
CA ASN A 81 -2.94 5.27 -11.95
C ASN A 81 -1.43 5.57 -11.95
N ASN A 82 -0.56 4.55 -11.89
CA ASN A 82 0.90 4.71 -11.79
C ASN A 82 1.35 5.58 -10.61
N THR A 83 0.49 5.74 -9.60
CA THR A 83 0.72 6.58 -8.44
C THR A 83 0.88 5.67 -7.22
N SER A 84 1.91 5.92 -6.42
CA SER A 84 2.15 5.19 -5.17
C SER A 84 1.61 5.91 -3.93
N ILE A 85 0.65 6.83 -4.11
CA ILE A 85 0.19 7.77 -3.07
C ILE A 85 -1.05 7.23 -2.36
N PHE A 86 -1.06 7.34 -1.02
CA PHE A 86 -2.27 7.20 -0.22
C PHE A 86 -3.03 8.54 -0.18
N ASN A 87 -4.17 8.59 -0.88
CA ASN A 87 -4.98 9.80 -0.95
C ASN A 87 -5.55 10.19 0.43
N LEU A 88 -5.37 11.45 0.83
CA LEU A 88 -5.78 11.97 2.12
C LEU A 88 -7.29 11.92 2.36
N ARG A 89 -8.13 11.82 1.32
CA ARG A 89 -9.60 11.73 1.49
C ARG A 89 -10.06 10.54 2.34
N TYR A 90 -9.22 9.51 2.48
CA TYR A 90 -9.49 8.33 3.31
C TYR A 90 -9.10 8.52 4.77
N TYR A 91 -8.61 9.70 5.16
CA TYR A 91 -8.10 10.01 6.48
C TYR A 91 -8.73 11.33 6.99
N PRO A 92 -8.86 11.49 8.32
CA PRO A 92 -8.56 10.50 9.35
C PRO A 92 -9.66 9.43 9.47
N TYR A 93 -9.32 8.33 10.13
CA TYR A 93 -10.27 7.27 10.43
C TYR A 93 -10.96 7.49 11.80
N TYR A 94 -12.29 7.40 11.85
CA TYR A 94 -13.09 7.76 13.04
C TYR A 94 -13.56 6.60 13.94
N GLY A 95 -13.08 5.37 13.77
CA GLY A 95 -13.53 4.21 14.54
C GLY A 95 -14.62 3.37 13.84
N LYS A 96 -14.74 2.09 14.21
CA LYS A 96 -15.60 1.11 13.50
C LYS A 96 -17.08 1.45 13.68
N LEU A 97 -17.45 1.96 14.85
CA LEU A 97 -18.81 2.34 15.21
C LEU A 97 -19.29 3.56 14.40
N ARG A 98 -18.42 4.56 14.22
CA ARG A 98 -18.77 5.81 13.53
C ARG A 98 -18.53 5.77 12.04
N HIS A 99 -17.67 4.87 11.57
CA HIS A 99 -17.22 4.82 10.18
C HIS A 99 -17.45 3.42 9.60
N VAL A 100 -18.73 3.00 9.63
CA VAL A 100 -19.18 1.61 9.43
C VAL A 100 -18.70 1.02 8.10
N ASN A 101 -18.88 1.76 7.00
CA ASN A 101 -18.58 1.30 5.64
C ASN A 101 -17.21 1.75 5.13
N TYR A 102 -16.26 2.01 6.03
CA TYR A 102 -14.92 2.43 5.64
C TYR A 102 -14.09 1.31 5.05
N SER A 103 -13.54 1.60 3.88
CA SER A 103 -12.55 0.77 3.20
C SER A 103 -11.19 1.43 3.29
N SER A 104 -10.20 0.71 3.86
CA SER A 104 -8.82 1.17 3.82
C SER A 104 -8.35 1.29 2.36
N PRO A 105 -7.70 2.42 1.99
CA PRO A 105 -7.10 2.52 0.67
C PRO A 105 -5.96 1.51 0.53
N LEU A 106 -5.74 1.05 -0.70
CA LEU A 106 -4.70 0.09 -1.06
C LEU A 106 -3.81 0.68 -2.14
N VAL A 107 -2.54 0.29 -2.12
CA VAL A 107 -1.60 0.49 -3.23
C VAL A 107 -1.16 -0.88 -3.71
N ALA A 108 -1.32 -1.19 -4.99
CA ALA A 108 -0.76 -2.41 -5.56
C ALA A 108 0.64 -2.12 -6.10
N VAL A 109 1.56 -3.04 -5.84
CA VAL A 109 2.94 -3.02 -6.31
C VAL A 109 3.11 -4.23 -7.22
N ARG A 110 3.39 -3.98 -8.50
CA ARG A 110 3.53 -5.01 -9.53
C ARG A 110 4.98 -5.15 -9.94
N PHE A 111 5.43 -6.38 -10.08
CA PHE A 111 6.80 -6.74 -10.49
C PHE A 111 6.78 -7.40 -11.89
N PRO A 112 6.71 -6.61 -12.99
CA PRO A 112 6.62 -7.13 -14.36
C PRO A 112 7.91 -7.75 -14.92
N SER A 113 9.07 -7.37 -14.38
CA SER A 113 10.39 -7.70 -14.94
C SER A 113 11.34 -8.27 -13.88
N VAL A 114 10.78 -8.97 -12.88
CA VAL A 114 11.58 -9.64 -11.85
C VAL A 114 12.34 -10.82 -12.46
N GLN A 115 13.59 -10.99 -12.04
CA GLN A 115 14.43 -12.10 -12.50
C GLN A 115 14.00 -13.43 -11.86
N TYR A 116 13.91 -14.47 -12.69
CA TYR A 116 13.61 -15.83 -12.25
C TYR A 116 14.75 -16.44 -11.43
N ASP A 117 14.40 -17.36 -10.54
CA ASP A 117 15.28 -18.17 -9.69
C ASP A 117 16.23 -17.36 -8.80
N THR A 118 15.98 -16.06 -8.65
CA THR A 118 16.72 -15.17 -7.77
C THR A 118 15.90 -14.84 -6.53
N GLN A 119 16.51 -14.99 -5.35
CA GLN A 119 15.91 -14.59 -4.09
C GLN A 119 16.18 -13.10 -3.81
N LEU A 120 15.13 -12.28 -3.81
CA LEU A 120 15.21 -10.84 -3.58
C LEU A 120 14.57 -10.47 -2.22
N HIS A 121 15.29 -9.74 -1.38
CA HIS A 121 14.69 -9.16 -0.17
C HIS A 121 14.17 -7.75 -0.48
N VAL A 122 12.88 -7.63 -0.74
CA VAL A 122 12.22 -6.37 -1.10
C VAL A 122 11.72 -5.68 0.16
N GLN A 123 11.90 -4.36 0.22
CA GLN A 123 11.32 -3.50 1.24
C GLN A 123 10.48 -2.40 0.58
N CYS A 124 9.22 -2.32 0.97
CA CYS A 124 8.32 -1.21 0.64
C CYS A 124 8.21 -0.27 1.84
N LYS A 125 8.46 1.02 1.64
CA LYS A 125 8.46 2.06 2.68
C LYS A 125 7.43 3.14 2.37
N LEU A 126 6.83 3.69 3.40
CA LEU A 126 6.05 4.92 3.32
C LEU A 126 7.00 6.12 3.43
N ASN A 127 6.86 7.10 2.55
CA ASN A 127 7.62 8.34 2.62
C ASN A 127 6.68 9.51 2.88
N GLY A 128 7.04 10.31 3.87
CA GLY A 128 6.31 11.50 4.25
C GLY A 128 6.70 12.00 5.64
N LYS A 129 6.22 13.19 5.99
CA LYS A 129 6.56 13.84 7.24
C LYS A 129 6.07 13.03 8.45
N GLY A 130 6.98 12.77 9.39
CA GLY A 130 6.67 12.02 10.62
C GLY A 130 6.48 10.51 10.44
N ILE A 131 6.77 9.97 9.24
CA ILE A 131 6.80 8.51 9.03
C ILE A 131 8.19 7.99 9.43
N ILE A 132 8.21 6.99 10.31
CA ILE A 132 9.42 6.32 10.82
C ILE A 132 9.52 4.96 10.13
N ASN A 133 10.69 4.65 9.54
CA ASN A 133 10.92 3.41 8.77
C ASN A 133 12.11 2.59 9.25
N ASP A 134 12.80 3.05 10.29
CA ASP A 134 14.08 2.57 10.81
C ASP A 134 14.00 2.25 12.31
N SER A 135 12.80 1.91 12.79
CA SER A 135 12.60 1.49 14.18
C SER A 135 13.43 0.23 14.49
N PRO A 136 14.24 0.25 15.56
CA PRO A 136 15.02 -0.92 15.98
C PRO A 136 14.15 -2.02 16.61
N THR A 137 12.97 -1.66 17.12
CA THR A 137 12.06 -2.56 17.83
C THR A 137 10.93 -3.07 16.94
N ASP A 138 10.53 -2.32 15.91
CA ASP A 138 9.45 -2.67 15.01
C ASP A 138 9.85 -2.50 13.53
N ARG A 139 10.26 -3.61 12.92
CA ARG A 139 10.61 -3.68 11.49
C ARG A 139 9.44 -3.41 10.53
N PHE A 140 8.19 -3.41 11.02
CA PHE A 140 7.00 -3.13 10.23
C PHE A 140 6.45 -1.72 10.45
N LEU A 141 7.10 -0.91 11.29
CA LEU A 141 6.76 0.50 11.44
C LEU A 141 7.14 1.24 10.15
N GLY A 142 6.13 1.84 9.51
CA GLY A 142 6.27 2.62 8.27
C GLY A 142 6.75 1.84 7.03
N SER A 143 7.13 0.57 7.17
CA SER A 143 7.61 -0.25 6.06
C SER A 143 7.18 -1.70 6.18
N VAL A 144 7.26 -2.45 5.07
CA VAL A 144 7.10 -3.90 5.05
C VAL A 144 8.24 -4.50 4.25
N SER A 145 8.85 -5.56 4.76
CA SER A 145 9.90 -6.31 4.05
C SER A 145 9.44 -7.73 3.81
N PHE A 146 9.70 -8.26 2.63
CA PHE A 146 9.36 -9.62 2.23
C PHE A 146 10.40 -10.18 1.27
N THR A 147 10.45 -11.50 1.18
CA THR A 147 11.29 -12.21 0.22
C THR A 147 10.45 -12.51 -1.02
N LEU A 148 10.95 -12.14 -2.19
CA LEU A 148 10.35 -12.41 -3.49
C LEU A 148 11.29 -13.34 -4.27
N GLN A 149 10.74 -14.47 -4.71
CA GLN A 149 11.40 -15.40 -5.62
C GLN A 149 10.35 -15.93 -6.58
N VAL A 150 10.63 -15.86 -7.88
CA VAL A 150 9.77 -16.41 -8.93
C VAL A 150 10.54 -17.56 -9.57
N GLY A 151 10.02 -18.78 -9.47
CA GLY A 151 10.62 -19.94 -10.12
C GLY A 151 10.38 -19.92 -11.63
N ALA A 152 11.37 -20.37 -12.41
CA ALA A 152 11.23 -20.59 -13.84
C ALA A 152 10.26 -21.74 -14.18
#